data_AF-A0A818P634-F1
#
_entry.id   AF-A0A818P634-F1
#
_cell.length_a   1.000
_cell.length_b   1.000
_cell.length_c   1.000
_cell.angle_alpha   90.00
_cell.angle_beta   90.00
_cell.angle_gamma   90.00
#
_symmetry.space_group_name_H-M   'P 1'
#
loop_
_entity.id
_entity.type
_entity.pdbx_description
1 polymer ?
#
loop_
_entity_poly.entity_id
_entity_poly.type
_entity_poly.pdbx_seq_one_letter_code
_entity_poly.pdbx_strand_id
1 'polypeptide(L)'
;MIAGAHWDSNKQTAVWLDATVFSPDNTKAQEQLRAKYPDFWPFIDKDECHRFIQRSSNPLILIVSGALGAKLVPEIHQSDQVSSIYVYCGNVAAHKQWADDYKDKVK
;
A
#
# COMPACT_ATOMS: atom_id res chain seq x y z
N MET A 1 -1.71 -30.83 -24.97
CA MET A 1 -1.12 -29.47 -24.95
C MET A 1 -2.03 -28.59 -24.12
N ILE A 2 -1.68 -28.35 -22.87
CA ILE A 2 -2.31 -27.32 -22.04
C ILE A 2 -1.15 -26.53 -21.47
N ALA A 3 -0.90 -25.37 -22.07
CA ALA A 3 0.01 -24.40 -21.52
C ALA A 3 -0.59 -23.96 -20.19
N GLY A 4 0.03 -24.40 -19.09
CA GLY A 4 -0.25 -23.84 -17.78
C GLY A 4 -0.06 -22.34 -17.90
N ALA A 5 -1.07 -21.57 -17.48
CA ALA A 5 -0.96 -20.13 -17.37
C ALA A 5 0.27 -19.82 -16.52
N HIS A 6 1.36 -19.43 -17.18
CA HIS A 6 2.50 -18.81 -16.53
C HIS A 6 1.99 -17.45 -16.11
N TRP A 7 1.53 -17.37 -14.86
CA TRP A 7 1.29 -16.10 -14.20
C TRP A 7 2.63 -15.38 -14.21
N ASP A 8 2.73 -14.30 -14.96
CA ASP A 8 3.87 -13.41 -14.87
C ASP A 8 3.85 -12.86 -13.44
N SER A 9 4.74 -13.36 -12.60
CA SER A 9 4.82 -13.11 -11.15
C SER A 9 5.03 -11.64 -10.77
N ASN A 10 5.03 -10.74 -11.74
CA ASN A 10 5.83 -9.52 -11.69
C ASN A 10 5.05 -8.21 -11.91
N LYS A 11 3.72 -8.22 -11.91
CA LYS A 11 2.90 -6.98 -11.92
C LYS A 11 2.22 -6.74 -10.59
N GLN A 12 2.99 -6.72 -9.51
CA GLN A 12 2.52 -6.25 -8.22
C GLN A 12 2.77 -4.74 -8.12
N THR A 13 1.70 -3.96 -8.02
CA THR A 13 1.78 -2.51 -7.85
C THR A 13 2.13 -2.20 -6.39
N ALA A 14 3.08 -1.29 -6.16
CA ALA A 14 3.37 -0.80 -4.81
C ALA A 14 2.87 0.63 -4.66
N VAL A 15 2.04 0.86 -3.65
CA VAL A 15 1.51 2.18 -3.32
C VAL A 15 2.10 2.61 -1.99
N TRP A 16 2.60 3.85 -1.89
CA TRP A 16 3.06 4.41 -0.62
C TRP A 16 2.36 5.73 -0.32
N LEU A 17 1.48 5.72 0.70
CA LEU A 17 0.78 6.91 1.18
C LEU A 17 1.42 7.45 2.47
N ASP A 18 2.09 8.60 2.36
CA ASP A 18 2.67 9.31 3.50
C ASP A 18 2.84 10.81 3.22
N ALA A 19 2.56 11.66 4.21
CA ALA A 19 2.70 13.11 4.09
C ALA A 19 4.13 13.58 3.80
N THR A 20 5.12 12.74 4.15
CA THR A 20 6.55 12.97 4.01
C THR A 20 7.18 12.08 2.95
N VAL A 21 6.41 11.35 2.12
CA VAL A 21 6.95 10.38 1.17
C VAL A 21 8.04 10.98 0.27
N PHE A 22 7.90 12.24 -0.15
CA PHE A 22 8.87 12.98 -0.97
C PHE A 22 9.94 13.76 -0.18
N SER A 23 9.99 13.61 1.14
CA SER A 23 11.05 14.23 1.95
C SER A 23 12.42 13.62 1.64
N PRO A 24 13.53 14.37 1.81
CA PRO A 24 14.87 13.86 1.58
C PRO A 24 15.20 12.58 2.36
N ASP A 25 14.68 12.44 3.58
CA ASP A 25 14.89 11.28 4.46
C ASP A 25 14.34 9.98 3.85
N ASN A 26 13.34 10.07 2.97
CA ASN A 26 12.69 8.94 2.33
C ASN A 26 13.26 8.60 0.94
N THR A 27 14.23 9.36 0.43
CA THR A 27 14.82 9.15 -0.92
C THR A 27 15.34 7.74 -1.10
N LYS A 28 16.14 7.24 -0.14
CA LYS A 28 16.71 5.89 -0.20
C LYS A 28 15.65 4.80 -0.17
N ALA A 29 14.60 4.99 0.64
CA ALA A 29 13.49 4.04 0.71
C ALA A 29 12.70 4.01 -0.61
N GLN A 30 12.43 5.17 -1.20
CA GLN A 30 11.79 5.25 -2.52
C GLN A 30 12.62 4.56 -3.61
N GLU A 31 13.95 4.75 -3.62
CA GLU A 31 14.85 4.09 -4.59
C GLU A 31 14.78 2.56 -4.46
N GLN A 32 14.83 2.04 -3.24
CA GLN A 32 14.72 0.60 -2.97
C GLN A 32 13.35 0.05 -3.39
N LEU A 33 12.27 0.78 -3.12
CA LEU A 33 10.93 0.39 -3.52
C LEU A 33 10.75 0.40 -5.03
N ARG A 34 11.24 1.43 -5.74
CA ARG A 34 11.22 1.47 -7.21
C ARG A 34 12.05 0.34 -7.85
N ALA A 35 13.18 -0.01 -7.25
CA ALA A 35 14.02 -1.11 -7.74
C ALA A 35 13.34 -2.47 -7.59
N LYS A 36 12.56 -2.65 -6.51
CA LYS A 36 11.84 -3.91 -6.22
C LYS A 36 10.49 -3.99 -6.92
N TYR A 37 9.79 -2.87 -7.02
CA TYR A 37 8.45 -2.74 -7.58
C TYR A 37 8.49 -1.69 -8.70
N PRO A 38 8.68 -2.12 -9.97
CA PRO A 38 8.73 -1.18 -11.10
C PRO A 38 7.48 -0.31 -11.23
N ASP A 39 6.32 -0.81 -10.78
CA ASP A 39 5.04 -0.11 -10.73
C ASP A 39 4.80 0.49 -9.33
N PHE A 40 5.60 1.49 -8.98
CA PHE A 40 5.57 2.16 -7.66
C PHE A 40 4.95 3.56 -7.73
N TRP A 41 3.97 3.82 -6.85
CA TRP A 41 3.18 5.04 -6.80
C TRP A 41 3.17 5.68 -5.40
N PRO A 42 3.94 6.77 -5.19
CA PRO A 42 3.90 7.54 -3.97
C PRO A 42 2.76 8.57 -3.97
N PHE A 43 2.10 8.74 -2.83
CA PHE A 43 1.03 9.71 -2.60
C PHE A 43 1.23 10.44 -1.27
N ILE A 44 0.90 11.73 -1.24
CA ILE A 44 0.73 12.50 0.01
C ILE A 44 -0.76 12.61 0.34
N ASP A 45 -1.61 12.75 -0.68
CA ASP A 45 -3.05 12.95 -0.52
C ASP A 45 -3.81 11.62 -0.42
N LYS A 46 -4.68 11.52 0.59
CA LYS A 46 -5.49 10.33 0.86
C LYS A 46 -6.48 10.06 -0.25
N ASP A 47 -7.12 11.10 -0.78
CA ASP A 47 -8.21 10.96 -1.73
C ASP A 47 -7.69 10.62 -3.13
N GLU A 48 -6.53 11.16 -3.51
CA GLU A 48 -5.80 10.74 -4.72
C GLU A 48 -5.38 9.28 -4.64
N CYS A 49 -4.78 8.85 -3.52
CA CYS A 49 -4.42 7.46 -3.28
C CYS A 49 -5.66 6.55 -3.35
N HIS A 50 -6.78 6.95 -2.75
CA HIS A 50 -8.02 6.19 -2.78
C HIS A 50 -8.57 6.04 -4.20
N ARG A 51 -8.64 7.13 -4.97
CA ARG A 51 -9.07 7.10 -6.38
C ARG A 51 -8.17 6.22 -7.25
N PHE A 52 -6.86 6.21 -6.99
CA PHE A 52 -5.93 5.34 -7.68
C PHE A 52 -6.24 3.86 -7.40
N ILE A 53 -6.37 3.49 -6.12
CA ILE A 53 -6.69 2.11 -5.71
C ILE A 53 -7.99 1.62 -6.34
N GLN A 54 -9.04 2.45 -6.35
CA GLN A 54 -10.33 2.09 -6.95
C GLN A 54 -10.26 1.86 -8.47
N ARG A 55 -9.32 2.51 -9.16
CA ARG A 55 -9.15 2.44 -10.62
C ARG A 55 -8.09 1.46 -11.08
N SER A 56 -7.28 0.95 -10.15
CA SER A 56 -6.30 -0.09 -10.47
C SER A 56 -7.03 -1.30 -11.05
N SER A 57 -6.31 -2.22 -11.68
CA SER A 57 -6.83 -3.57 -11.98
C SER A 57 -5.86 -4.65 -11.55
N ASN A 58 -4.68 -4.27 -11.02
CA ASN A 58 -3.65 -5.17 -10.57
C ASN A 58 -3.71 -5.31 -9.05
N PRO A 59 -3.33 -6.49 -8.51
CA PRO A 59 -3.05 -6.63 -7.09
C PRO A 59 -1.98 -5.63 -6.66
N LEU A 60 -2.27 -4.90 -5.59
CA LEU A 60 -1.39 -3.89 -5.03
C LEU A 60 -1.08 -4.14 -3.57
N ILE A 61 0.12 -3.71 -3.16
CA ILE A 61 0.51 -3.57 -1.76
C ILE A 61 0.41 -2.10 -1.38
N LEU A 62 -0.17 -1.81 -0.22
CA LEU A 62 -0.23 -0.47 0.34
C LEU A 62 0.75 -0.35 1.50
N ILE A 63 1.66 0.62 1.42
CA ILE A 63 2.53 1.06 2.51
C ILE A 63 1.97 2.39 3.00
N VAL A 64 1.62 2.49 4.28
CA VAL A 64 0.93 3.68 4.80
C VAL A 64 1.36 4.03 6.22
N SER A 65 1.43 5.32 6.54
CA SER A 65 1.64 5.76 7.92
C SER A 65 0.45 5.42 8.81
N GLY A 66 0.68 5.23 10.11
CA GLY A 66 -0.38 4.99 11.09
C GLY A 66 -1.51 6.03 11.05
N ALA A 67 -1.18 7.31 10.86
CA ALA A 67 -2.16 8.40 10.86
C ALA A 67 -3.03 8.43 9.60
N LEU A 68 -2.46 8.21 8.42
CA LEU A 68 -3.22 8.17 7.16
C LEU A 68 -3.92 6.81 6.97
N GLY A 69 -3.29 5.73 7.44
CA GLY A 69 -3.84 4.38 7.41
C GLY A 69 -5.13 4.27 8.20
N ALA A 70 -5.21 4.88 9.38
CA ALA A 70 -6.43 4.90 10.19
C ALA A 70 -7.64 5.49 9.45
N LYS A 71 -7.40 6.37 8.46
CA LYS A 71 -8.46 6.99 7.65
C LYS A 71 -8.74 6.20 6.38
N LEU A 72 -7.69 5.72 5.70
CA LEU A 72 -7.83 5.07 4.39
C LEU A 72 -8.22 3.59 4.50
N VAL A 73 -7.62 2.83 5.43
CA VAL A 73 -7.81 1.36 5.52
C VAL A 73 -9.29 0.96 5.67
N PRO A 74 -10.11 1.61 6.51
CA PRO A 74 -11.53 1.31 6.59
C PRO A 74 -12.30 1.46 5.26
N GLU A 75 -11.81 2.29 4.34
CA GLU A 75 -12.46 2.54 3.04
C GLU A 75 -12.06 1.51 1.98
N ILE A 76 -10.88 0.88 2.11
CA ILE A 76 -10.29 0.05 1.05
C ILE A 76 -10.06 -1.41 1.45
N HIS A 77 -10.19 -1.79 2.72
CA HIS A 77 -9.84 -3.15 3.17
C HIS A 77 -10.69 -4.27 2.54
N GLN A 78 -11.83 -3.91 1.94
CA GLN A 78 -12.69 -4.85 1.20
C GLN A 78 -12.43 -4.84 -0.31
N SER A 79 -11.50 -4.02 -0.80
CA SER A 79 -11.17 -3.96 -2.22
C SER A 79 -10.36 -5.19 -2.62
N ASP A 80 -10.85 -5.92 -3.62
CA ASP A 80 -10.21 -7.16 -4.13
C ASP A 80 -8.79 -6.93 -4.68
N GLN A 81 -8.41 -5.68 -4.90
CA GLN A 81 -7.09 -5.31 -5.42
C GLN A 81 -6.05 -5.16 -4.32
N VAL A 82 -6.47 -4.91 -3.07
CA VAL A 82 -5.54 -4.67 -1.97
C VAL A 82 -5.09 -6.01 -1.39
N SER A 83 -3.94 -6.49 -1.86
CA SER A 83 -3.38 -7.78 -1.46
C SER A 83 -2.71 -7.77 -0.09
N SER A 84 -2.18 -6.62 0.33
CA SER A 84 -1.50 -6.45 1.62
C SER A 84 -1.45 -4.99 2.02
N ILE A 85 -1.52 -4.74 3.32
CA ILE A 85 -1.40 -3.41 3.92
C ILE A 85 -0.28 -3.44 4.97
N TYR A 86 0.76 -2.64 4.74
CA TYR A 86 1.88 -2.43 5.64
C TYR A 86 1.73 -1.07 6.32
N VAL A 87 1.35 -1.10 7.59
CA VAL A 87 1.24 0.12 8.41
C VAL A 87 2.55 0.33 9.16
N TYR A 88 3.20 1.46 8.95
CA TYR A 88 4.37 1.85 9.74
C TYR A 88 4.08 3.11 10.56
N CYS A 89 4.68 3.21 11.75
CA CYS A 89 4.48 4.36 12.61
C CYS A 89 5.67 4.56 13.55
N GLY A 90 6.11 5.80 13.74
CA GLY A 90 7.09 6.16 14.77
C GLY A 90 6.54 6.04 16.20
N ASN A 91 5.20 6.01 16.37
CA ASN A 91 4.52 5.82 17.65
C ASN A 91 3.50 4.69 17.56
N VAL A 92 4.01 3.45 17.54
CA VAL A 92 3.22 2.23 17.43
C VAL A 92 2.08 2.17 18.45
N ALA A 93 2.31 2.64 19.69
CA ALA A 93 1.33 2.57 20.77
C ALA A 93 0.02 3.33 20.47
N ALA A 94 0.08 4.47 19.78
CA ALA A 94 -1.10 5.30 19.48
C ALA A 94 -2.00 4.70 18.38
N HIS A 95 -1.45 3.82 17.55
CA HIS A 95 -2.12 3.33 16.33
C HIS A 95 -2.20 1.81 16.25
N LYS A 96 -1.64 1.09 17.23
CA LYS A 96 -1.73 -0.36 17.32
C LYS A 96 -3.17 -0.83 17.44
N GLN A 97 -4.00 -0.13 18.22
CA GLN A 97 -5.35 -0.57 18.53
C GLN A 97 -6.24 -0.68 17.29
N TRP A 98 -6.19 0.30 16.37
CA TRP A 98 -6.94 0.18 15.12
C TRP A 98 -6.26 -0.78 14.13
N ALA A 99 -4.93 -0.82 14.06
CA ALA A 99 -4.25 -1.75 13.15
C ALA A 99 -4.57 -3.21 13.50
N ASP A 100 -4.64 -3.53 14.79
CA ASP A 100 -5.04 -4.84 15.30
C ASP A 100 -6.49 -5.20 14.90
N ASP A 101 -7.39 -4.22 14.76
CA ASP A 101 -8.78 -4.45 14.32
C ASP A 101 -8.87 -4.93 12.86
N TYR A 102 -7.82 -4.75 12.05
CA TYR A 102 -7.81 -5.08 10.62
C TYR A 102 -6.77 -6.15 10.24
N LYS A 103 -5.95 -6.64 11.18
CA LYS A 103 -4.90 -7.63 10.91
C LYS A 103 -5.40 -8.89 10.20
N ASP A 104 -6.62 -9.33 10.51
CA ASP A 104 -7.26 -10.55 9.95
C ASP A 104 -8.35 -10.22 8.91
N LYS A 105 -8.47 -8.94 8.50
CA LYS A 105 -9.57 -8.45 7.64
C LYS A 105 -9.14 -8.03 6.24
N VAL A 106 -7.84 -8.13 5.95
CA VAL A 106 -7.32 -8.04 4.58
C VAL A 106 -7.53 -9.41 3.94
N LYS A 107 -8.26 -9.45 2.82
CA LYS A 107 -8.61 -10.70 2.12
C LYS A 107 -7.46 -11.22 1.26
#